data_AF-A0A950UNV2-F1
#
_entry.id   AF-A0A950UNV2-F1
#
_cell.length_a   1.000
_cell.length_b   1.000
_cell.length_c   1.000
_cell.angle_alpha   90.00
_cell.angle_beta   90.00
_cell.angle_gamma   90.00
#
_symmetry.space_group_name_H-M   'P 1'
#
loop_
_entity.id
_entity.type
_entity.pdbx_description
1 polymer ?
#
loop_
_entity_poly.entity_id
_entity_poly.type
_entity_poly.pdbx_seq_one_letter_code
_entity_poly.pdbx_strand_id
1 'polypeptide(L)'
;MAELNAQQRDVRDELLLYGQPRPTPNREIGRTPRQRAIHELTALAGGLDPADWTRVDKHRLSQAHTCTGYLRARSTEEFSWSVANVRGKVLHRALEGLIMSAYRRAPLELAHAAIDELAEDADARGPGPFLATLPQGDRQDLARDVNDLIVKFVSDWPHVLAGWSPRVESPVKLAFGPIHLQAQFDLALGVPMGDEARTFIVDFKSGWMNNDHQQEARFYGLMETLRSRVPPYRVATYYLDSGEYSFDDVDEDLLYATFDWMVEGIRRIILARSEDPVTYEPSAACRWCPGRSDCDDGQQWLATFGRHSAA
;
A
#
# COMPACT_ATOMS: atom_id res chain seq x y z
N MET A 1 5.96 -27.51 -16.91
CA MET A 1 5.91 -26.07 -16.57
C MET A 1 6.35 -25.33 -17.82
N ALA A 2 5.69 -24.22 -18.17
CA ALA A 2 6.18 -23.38 -19.26
C ALA A 2 7.61 -22.91 -18.95
N GLU A 3 8.42 -22.74 -19.98
CA GLU A 3 9.76 -22.17 -19.85
C GLU A 3 9.62 -20.71 -19.43
N LEU A 4 10.17 -20.35 -18.26
CA LEU A 4 10.16 -18.97 -17.77
C LEU A 4 11.17 -18.14 -18.56
N ASN A 5 10.83 -16.90 -18.90
CA ASN A 5 11.80 -15.95 -19.46
C ASN A 5 12.78 -15.42 -18.39
N ALA A 6 13.71 -14.54 -18.76
CA ALA A 6 14.70 -14.00 -17.82
C ALA A 6 14.06 -13.27 -16.64
N GLN A 7 13.17 -12.30 -16.91
CA GLN A 7 12.51 -11.51 -15.89
C GLN A 7 11.69 -12.37 -14.91
N GLN A 8 10.96 -13.36 -15.43
CA GLN A 8 10.19 -14.30 -14.61
C GLN A 8 11.07 -15.20 -13.74
N ARG A 9 12.28 -15.55 -14.20
CA ARG A 9 13.26 -16.30 -13.40
C ARG A 9 13.83 -15.41 -12.30
N ASP A 10 14.15 -14.16 -12.58
CA ASP A 10 14.67 -13.22 -11.58
C ASP A 10 13.63 -12.99 -10.48
N VAL A 11 12.36 -12.76 -10.84
CA VAL A 11 11.27 -12.69 -9.85
C VAL A 11 11.13 -14.00 -9.07
N ARG A 12 11.17 -15.16 -9.73
CA ARG A 12 11.03 -16.46 -9.03
C ARG A 12 12.20 -16.73 -8.06
N ASP A 13 13.41 -16.50 -8.51
CA ASP A 13 14.63 -16.96 -7.83
C ASP A 13 15.15 -15.93 -6.84
N GLU A 14 15.11 -14.65 -7.20
CA GLU A 14 15.57 -13.56 -6.35
C GLU A 14 14.45 -13.05 -5.46
N LEU A 15 13.30 -12.65 -6.02
CA LEU A 15 12.25 -12.00 -5.24
C LEU A 15 11.48 -13.00 -4.37
N LEU A 16 11.00 -14.10 -4.97
CA LEU A 16 10.20 -15.12 -4.28
C LEU A 16 11.05 -16.18 -3.55
N LEU A 17 12.36 -16.21 -3.78
CA LEU A 17 13.28 -17.22 -3.25
C LEU A 17 12.72 -18.65 -3.40
N TYR A 18 12.17 -18.96 -4.58
CA TYR A 18 11.47 -20.22 -4.80
C TYR A 18 12.42 -21.42 -4.62
N GLY A 19 11.99 -22.40 -3.83
CA GLY A 19 12.79 -23.60 -3.54
C GLY A 19 13.95 -23.38 -2.55
N GLN A 20 14.16 -22.16 -2.05
CA GLN A 20 15.16 -21.87 -1.02
C GLN A 20 14.62 -22.18 0.39
N PRO A 21 15.51 -22.46 1.37
CA PRO A 21 15.10 -22.61 2.76
C PRO A 21 14.48 -21.32 3.29
N ARG A 22 13.51 -21.44 4.22
CA ARG A 22 12.81 -20.30 4.80
C ARG A 22 13.32 -20.01 6.22
N PRO A 23 13.39 -18.72 6.62
CA PRO A 23 13.85 -18.37 7.95
C PRO A 23 12.87 -18.87 9.01
N THR A 24 13.41 -19.30 10.15
CA THR A 24 12.63 -19.65 11.35
C THR A 24 12.98 -18.67 12.45
N PRO A 25 12.38 -17.47 12.46
CA PRO A 25 12.69 -16.45 13.44
C PRO A 25 12.27 -16.87 14.85
N ASN A 26 12.86 -16.23 15.86
CA ASN A 26 12.48 -16.43 17.25
C ASN A 26 10.99 -16.10 17.45
N ARG A 27 10.24 -16.94 18.17
CA ARG A 27 8.82 -16.73 18.51
C ARG A 27 8.50 -15.36 19.11
N GLU A 28 9.47 -14.75 19.80
CA GLU A 28 9.28 -13.44 20.40
C GLU A 28 9.17 -12.31 19.36
N ILE A 29 9.66 -12.51 18.13
CA ILE A 29 9.58 -11.52 17.04
C ILE A 29 8.14 -11.10 16.72
N GLY A 30 7.16 -11.98 16.92
CA GLY A 30 5.74 -11.68 16.71
C GLY A 30 5.00 -11.30 17.99
N ARG A 31 5.52 -11.69 19.16
CA ARG A 31 4.91 -11.39 20.46
C ARG A 31 5.27 -9.99 20.94
N THR A 32 6.53 -9.61 20.83
CA THR A 32 7.04 -8.33 21.32
C THR A 32 6.37 -7.15 20.62
N PRO A 33 6.30 -7.06 19.27
CA PRO A 33 5.59 -5.98 18.59
C PRO A 33 4.11 -5.93 18.95
N ARG A 34 3.46 -7.08 19.17
CA ARG A 34 2.05 -7.11 19.56
C ARG A 34 1.84 -6.60 20.98
N GLN A 35 2.71 -6.95 21.92
CA GLN A 35 2.64 -6.45 23.29
C GLN A 35 2.95 -4.95 23.34
N ARG A 36 3.96 -4.49 22.57
CA ARG A 36 4.23 -3.06 22.38
C ARG A 36 3.05 -2.33 21.77
N ALA A 37 2.39 -2.90 20.75
CA ALA A 37 1.19 -2.32 20.13
C ALA A 37 0.07 -2.12 21.15
N ILE A 38 -0.22 -3.15 21.97
CA ILE A 38 -1.22 -3.05 23.04
C ILE A 38 -0.82 -1.93 24.01
N HIS A 39 0.43 -1.89 24.47
CA HIS A 39 0.85 -0.89 25.45
C HIS A 39 0.85 0.54 24.88
N GLU A 40 1.57 0.78 23.79
CA GLU A 40 1.80 2.12 23.24
C GLU A 40 0.57 2.69 22.55
N LEU A 41 -0.18 1.88 21.78
CA LEU A 41 -1.37 2.38 21.09
C LEU A 41 -2.53 2.57 22.07
N THR A 42 -2.66 1.75 23.11
CA THR A 42 -3.65 2.03 24.17
C THR A 42 -3.30 3.29 24.95
N ALA A 43 -2.01 3.56 25.20
CA ALA A 43 -1.60 4.82 25.83
C ALA A 43 -1.95 6.04 24.95
N LEU A 44 -1.66 5.99 23.64
CA LEU A 44 -2.03 7.05 22.70
C LEU A 44 -3.55 7.22 22.57
N ALA A 45 -4.29 6.12 22.63
CA ALA A 45 -5.74 6.12 22.58
C ALA A 45 -6.39 6.74 23.82
N GLY A 46 -5.70 6.84 24.97
CA GLY A 46 -6.26 7.33 26.22
C GLY A 46 -6.79 8.78 26.18
N GLY A 47 -6.30 9.58 25.23
CA GLY A 47 -6.78 10.96 25.01
C GLY A 47 -7.81 11.12 23.89
N LEU A 48 -8.23 10.03 23.24
CA LEU A 48 -9.15 10.06 22.10
C LEU A 48 -10.58 9.70 22.54
N ASP A 49 -11.57 10.29 21.87
CA ASP A 49 -12.97 9.90 22.05
C ASP A 49 -13.19 8.47 21.51
N PRO A 50 -13.68 7.51 22.33
CA PRO A 50 -13.99 6.17 21.88
C PRO A 50 -15.03 6.10 20.74
N ALA A 51 -15.89 7.11 20.59
CA ALA A 51 -16.87 7.19 19.51
C ALA A 51 -16.25 7.67 18.18
N ASP A 52 -15.10 8.34 18.24
CA ASP A 52 -14.40 8.90 17.07
C ASP A 52 -13.09 8.15 16.81
N TRP A 53 -13.22 6.99 16.16
CA TRP A 53 -12.08 6.15 15.85
C TRP A 53 -11.16 6.81 14.78
N THR A 54 -9.86 6.66 14.98
CA THR A 54 -8.82 7.11 14.07
C THR A 54 -8.40 5.98 13.14
N ARG A 55 -8.73 6.13 11.86
CA ARG A 55 -8.22 5.26 10.79
C ARG A 55 -6.72 5.54 10.57
N VAL A 56 -5.93 4.47 10.54
CA VAL A 56 -4.50 4.50 10.23
C VAL A 56 -4.23 3.49 9.13
N ASP A 57 -3.79 3.98 7.97
CA ASP A 57 -3.37 3.15 6.84
C ASP A 57 -2.08 3.72 6.23
N LYS A 58 -1.53 3.00 5.25
CA LYS A 58 -0.25 3.35 4.60
C LYS A 58 -0.24 4.79 4.07
N HIS A 59 -1.35 5.24 3.48
CA HIS A 59 -1.45 6.56 2.88
C HIS A 59 -1.45 7.64 3.95
N ARG A 60 -2.23 7.48 5.03
CA ARG A 60 -2.22 8.46 6.13
C ARG A 60 -0.87 8.50 6.84
N LEU A 61 -0.20 7.37 7.01
CA LEU A 61 1.14 7.32 7.59
C LEU A 61 2.18 8.03 6.72
N SER A 62 2.20 7.78 5.41
CA SER A 62 3.07 8.50 4.46
C SER A 62 2.84 10.02 4.52
N GLN A 63 1.58 10.46 4.53
CA GLN A 63 1.25 11.89 4.66
C GLN A 63 1.66 12.48 6.01
N ALA A 64 1.51 11.73 7.11
CA ALA A 64 1.91 12.15 8.44
C ALA A 64 3.41 12.43 8.53
N HIS A 65 4.22 11.62 7.84
CA HIS A 65 5.67 11.79 7.73
C HIS A 65 6.10 12.81 6.69
N THR A 66 5.18 13.34 5.88
CA THR A 66 5.47 14.44 4.94
C THR A 66 5.49 15.79 5.65
N CYS A 67 4.41 16.12 6.35
CA CYS A 67 4.24 17.35 7.14
C CYS A 67 2.87 17.31 7.83
N THR A 68 2.80 17.64 9.12
CA THR A 68 1.51 17.59 9.85
C THR A 68 0.52 18.67 9.39
N GLY A 69 1.01 19.85 8.96
CA GLY A 69 0.18 20.87 8.32
C GLY A 69 -0.37 20.42 6.96
N TYR A 70 0.43 19.69 6.18
CA TYR A 70 -0.02 19.07 4.93
C TYR A 70 -1.12 18.03 5.19
N LEU A 71 -0.93 17.15 6.18
CA LEU A 71 -1.91 16.15 6.56
C LEU A 71 -3.24 16.79 7.03
N ARG A 72 -3.16 17.84 7.86
CA ARG A 72 -4.35 18.59 8.31
C ARG A 72 -5.10 19.20 7.12
N ALA A 73 -4.41 19.92 6.24
CA ALA A 73 -5.02 20.55 5.07
C ALA A 73 -5.65 19.53 4.10
N ARG A 74 -5.02 18.36 3.93
CA ARG A 74 -5.58 17.25 3.13
C ARG A 74 -6.83 16.63 3.76
N SER A 75 -6.89 16.55 5.09
CA SER A 75 -8.04 15.96 5.78
C SER A 75 -9.34 16.76 5.66
N THR A 76 -9.24 18.05 5.33
CA THR A 76 -10.37 18.96 5.09
C THR A 76 -10.79 19.04 3.62
N GLU A 77 -9.99 18.46 2.70
CA GLU A 77 -10.29 18.47 1.27
C GLU A 77 -11.34 17.39 0.94
N GLU A 78 -12.34 17.73 0.13
CA GLU A 78 -13.25 16.72 -0.41
C GLU A 78 -12.52 15.85 -1.42
N PHE A 79 -12.48 14.55 -1.17
CA PHE A 79 -11.88 13.60 -2.09
C PHE A 79 -12.71 13.48 -3.37
N SER A 80 -12.06 13.58 -4.53
CA SER A 80 -12.65 13.33 -5.83
C SER A 80 -11.91 12.22 -6.59
N TRP A 81 -12.66 11.32 -7.21
CA TRP A 81 -12.11 10.36 -8.16
C TRP A 81 -11.59 11.06 -9.42
N SER A 82 -10.55 10.49 -10.02
CA SER A 82 -9.92 10.93 -11.26
C SER A 82 -9.55 9.71 -12.09
N VAL A 83 -9.30 9.88 -13.39
CA VAL A 83 -8.85 8.77 -14.24
C VAL A 83 -7.56 8.14 -13.69
N ALA A 84 -6.63 8.94 -13.16
CA ALA A 84 -5.37 8.44 -12.63
C ALA A 84 -5.54 7.53 -11.40
N ASN A 85 -6.37 7.93 -10.43
CA ASN A 85 -6.55 7.15 -9.21
C ASN A 85 -7.50 5.94 -9.42
N VAL A 86 -8.49 6.06 -10.30
CA VAL A 86 -9.38 4.93 -10.62
C VAL A 86 -8.66 3.87 -11.44
N ARG A 87 -7.73 4.25 -12.31
CA ARG A 87 -6.89 3.31 -13.08
C ARG A 87 -6.17 2.33 -12.18
N GLY A 88 -5.61 2.80 -11.06
CA GLY A 88 -5.03 1.92 -10.05
C GLY A 88 -6.06 0.90 -9.54
N LYS A 89 -7.23 1.36 -9.08
CA LYS A 89 -8.29 0.47 -8.56
C LYS A 89 -8.76 -0.57 -9.56
N VAL A 90 -8.98 -0.17 -10.82
CA VAL A 90 -9.36 -1.09 -11.90
C VAL A 90 -8.25 -2.11 -12.16
N LEU A 91 -6.99 -1.68 -12.19
CA LEU A 91 -5.85 -2.57 -12.37
C LEU A 91 -5.75 -3.64 -11.28
N HIS A 92 -5.85 -3.25 -10.00
CA HIS A 92 -5.82 -4.18 -8.87
C HIS A 92 -6.95 -5.22 -8.97
N ARG A 93 -8.19 -4.78 -9.27
CA ARG A 93 -9.32 -5.70 -9.48
C ARG A 93 -9.12 -6.63 -10.67
N ALA A 94 -8.52 -6.13 -11.77
CA ALA A 94 -8.24 -6.98 -12.92
C ALA A 94 -7.12 -8.01 -12.64
N LEU A 95 -6.09 -7.64 -11.88
CA LEU A 95 -5.04 -8.56 -11.42
C LEU A 95 -5.59 -9.64 -10.46
N GLU A 96 -6.49 -9.25 -9.56
CA GLU A 96 -7.25 -10.20 -8.74
C GLU A 96 -7.97 -11.22 -9.63
N GLY A 97 -8.73 -10.76 -10.63
CA GLY A 97 -9.42 -11.63 -11.58
C GLY A 97 -8.48 -12.52 -12.40
N LEU A 98 -7.30 -12.02 -12.77
CA LEU A 98 -6.27 -12.79 -13.48
C LEU A 98 -5.77 -13.96 -12.62
N ILE A 99 -5.35 -13.68 -11.39
CA ILE A 99 -4.80 -14.68 -10.48
C ILE A 99 -5.88 -15.69 -10.08
N MET A 100 -7.08 -15.21 -9.74
CA MET A 100 -8.19 -16.07 -9.31
C MET A 100 -8.77 -16.93 -10.44
N SER A 101 -8.69 -16.47 -11.70
CA SER A 101 -9.03 -17.31 -12.86
C SER A 101 -7.94 -18.29 -13.25
N ALA A 102 -6.81 -18.32 -12.52
CA ALA A 102 -5.60 -19.07 -12.87
C ALA A 102 -5.15 -18.79 -14.32
N TYR A 103 -5.15 -17.50 -14.70
CA TYR A 103 -4.72 -17.02 -16.02
C TYR A 103 -5.54 -17.60 -17.19
N ARG A 104 -6.80 -18.02 -16.95
CA ARG A 104 -7.69 -18.53 -18.00
C ARG A 104 -8.48 -17.44 -18.73
N ARG A 105 -8.55 -16.23 -18.17
CA ARG A 105 -9.24 -15.07 -18.76
C ARG A 105 -8.22 -14.15 -19.40
N ALA A 106 -8.57 -13.55 -20.54
CA ALA A 106 -7.65 -12.68 -21.28
C ALA A 106 -7.47 -11.33 -20.55
N PRO A 107 -6.28 -10.70 -20.60
CA PRO A 107 -6.03 -9.38 -19.99
C PRO A 107 -7.07 -8.31 -20.36
N LEU A 108 -7.41 -8.20 -21.65
CA LEU A 108 -8.38 -7.21 -22.12
C LEU A 108 -9.79 -7.47 -21.56
N GLU A 109 -10.19 -8.73 -21.51
CA GLU A 109 -11.47 -9.14 -20.91
C GLU A 109 -11.54 -8.74 -19.43
N LEU A 110 -10.45 -8.98 -18.69
CA LEU A 110 -10.33 -8.63 -17.27
C LEU A 110 -10.33 -7.12 -17.04
N ALA A 111 -9.69 -6.34 -17.91
CA ALA A 111 -9.72 -4.88 -17.84
C ALA A 111 -11.15 -4.35 -17.98
N HIS A 112 -11.90 -4.83 -18.97
CA HIS A 112 -13.31 -4.44 -19.14
C HIS A 112 -14.18 -4.91 -17.97
N ALA A 113 -14.05 -6.16 -17.55
CA ALA A 113 -14.82 -6.73 -16.45
C ALA A 113 -14.58 -5.97 -15.13
N ALA A 114 -13.32 -5.62 -14.82
CA ALA A 114 -13.01 -4.84 -13.62
C ALA A 114 -13.65 -3.45 -13.63
N ILE A 115 -13.74 -2.80 -14.80
CA ILE A 115 -14.44 -1.51 -14.93
C ILE A 115 -15.94 -1.71 -14.68
N ASP A 116 -16.56 -2.70 -15.31
CA ASP A 116 -18.00 -2.98 -15.15
C ASP A 116 -18.34 -3.31 -13.70
N GLU A 117 -17.61 -4.25 -13.08
CA GLU A 117 -17.82 -4.67 -11.69
C GLU A 117 -17.68 -3.50 -10.71
N LEU A 118 -16.67 -2.64 -10.89
CA LEU A 118 -16.47 -1.49 -10.01
C LEU A 118 -17.52 -0.39 -10.27
N ALA A 119 -18.01 -0.23 -11.50
CA ALA A 119 -19.07 0.72 -11.83
C ALA A 119 -20.44 0.35 -11.20
N GLU A 120 -20.67 -0.94 -10.97
CA GLU A 120 -21.88 -1.45 -10.30
C GLU A 120 -21.86 -1.27 -8.77
N ASP A 121 -20.70 -0.95 -8.17
CA ASP A 121 -20.59 -0.70 -6.74
C ASP A 121 -21.33 0.59 -6.36
N ALA A 122 -22.38 0.44 -5.55
CA ALA A 122 -23.24 1.53 -5.11
C ALA A 122 -22.66 2.34 -3.93
N ASP A 123 -21.47 2.02 -3.41
CA ASP A 123 -20.81 2.87 -2.41
C ASP A 123 -20.52 4.25 -3.01
N ALA A 124 -21.25 5.27 -2.54
CA ALA A 124 -21.11 6.65 -2.98
C ALA A 124 -19.70 7.22 -2.75
N ARG A 125 -18.92 6.64 -1.83
CA ARG A 125 -17.51 7.01 -1.59
C ARG A 125 -16.53 6.17 -2.41
N GLY A 126 -17.00 5.06 -3.00
CA GLY A 126 -16.25 4.18 -3.88
C GLY A 126 -16.12 4.76 -5.29
N PRO A 127 -15.36 4.08 -6.18
CA PRO A 127 -15.14 4.54 -7.55
C PRO A 127 -16.35 4.37 -8.47
N GLY A 128 -17.37 3.62 -8.04
CA GLY A 128 -18.52 3.23 -8.88
C GLY A 128 -19.26 4.41 -9.52
N PRO A 129 -19.69 5.44 -8.76
CA PRO A 129 -20.35 6.60 -9.33
C PRO A 129 -19.50 7.33 -10.39
N PHE A 130 -18.18 7.41 -10.18
CA PHE A 130 -17.27 8.01 -11.16
C PHE A 130 -17.19 7.16 -12.44
N LEU A 131 -16.99 5.85 -12.30
CA LEU A 131 -16.92 4.92 -13.44
C LEU A 131 -18.22 4.84 -14.22
N ALA A 132 -19.37 4.86 -13.53
CA ALA A 132 -20.69 4.80 -14.15
C ALA A 132 -21.01 6.04 -15.02
N THR A 133 -20.36 7.18 -14.73
CA THR A 133 -20.54 8.43 -15.49
C THR A 133 -19.43 8.69 -16.51
N LEU A 134 -18.43 7.81 -16.58
CA LEU A 134 -17.27 7.98 -17.44
C LEU A 134 -17.69 7.85 -18.92
N PRO A 135 -17.34 8.82 -19.79
CA PRO A 135 -17.63 8.72 -21.22
C PRO A 135 -17.09 7.43 -21.84
N GLN A 136 -17.77 6.90 -22.85
CA GLN A 136 -17.39 5.65 -23.49
C GLN A 136 -15.94 5.66 -24.04
N GLY A 137 -15.48 6.80 -24.57
CA GLY A 137 -14.09 6.97 -25.03
C GLY A 137 -13.08 6.85 -23.90
N ASP A 138 -13.27 7.61 -22.81
CA ASP A 138 -12.42 7.56 -21.62
C ASP A 138 -12.43 6.17 -20.98
N ARG A 139 -13.58 5.47 -21.03
CA ARG A 139 -13.70 4.08 -20.58
C ARG A 139 -12.85 3.12 -21.42
N GLN A 140 -12.78 3.33 -22.74
CA GLN A 140 -11.94 2.54 -23.63
C GLN A 140 -10.46 2.83 -23.41
N ASP A 141 -10.08 4.10 -23.20
CA ASP A 141 -8.70 4.48 -22.88
C ASP A 141 -8.26 3.89 -21.52
N LEU A 142 -9.13 3.92 -20.52
CA LEU A 142 -8.90 3.28 -19.22
C LEU A 142 -8.69 1.77 -19.36
N ALA A 143 -9.53 1.09 -20.15
CA ALA A 143 -9.39 -0.35 -20.39
C ALA A 143 -8.09 -0.68 -21.14
N ARG A 144 -7.70 0.15 -22.12
CA ARG A 144 -6.44 0.01 -22.86
C ARG A 144 -5.24 0.13 -21.93
N ASP A 145 -5.20 1.17 -21.11
CA ASP A 145 -4.10 1.44 -20.19
C ASP A 145 -3.96 0.33 -19.13
N VAL A 146 -5.09 -0.16 -18.60
CA VAL A 146 -5.09 -1.29 -17.66
C VAL A 146 -4.65 -2.58 -18.35
N ASN A 147 -5.14 -2.86 -19.55
CA ASN A 147 -4.73 -4.03 -20.33
C ASN A 147 -3.22 -4.05 -20.58
N ASP A 148 -2.62 -2.90 -20.94
CA ASP A 148 -1.17 -2.79 -21.15
C ASP A 148 -0.37 -3.24 -19.91
N LEU A 149 -0.75 -2.73 -18.73
CA LEU A 149 -0.11 -3.10 -17.46
C LEU A 149 -0.30 -4.58 -17.09
N ILE A 150 -1.47 -5.15 -17.37
CA ILE A 150 -1.71 -6.59 -17.13
C ILE A 150 -0.87 -7.44 -18.09
N VAL A 151 -0.73 -7.04 -19.36
CA VAL A 151 0.10 -7.76 -20.34
C VAL A 151 1.57 -7.73 -19.91
N LYS A 152 2.07 -6.57 -19.44
CA LYS A 152 3.41 -6.45 -18.84
C LYS A 152 3.57 -7.39 -17.63
N PHE A 153 2.59 -7.40 -16.72
CA PHE A 153 2.60 -8.32 -15.58
C PHE A 153 2.67 -9.80 -16.01
N VAL A 154 1.88 -10.23 -16.99
CA VAL A 154 1.91 -11.61 -17.51
C VAL A 154 3.25 -11.95 -18.16
N SER A 155 3.87 -11.00 -18.85
CA SER A 155 5.21 -11.15 -19.44
C SER A 155 6.26 -11.32 -18.35
N ASP A 156 6.20 -10.55 -17.27
CA ASP A 156 7.35 -10.34 -16.40
C ASP A 156 7.26 -11.12 -15.08
N TRP A 157 6.04 -11.40 -14.61
CA TRP A 157 5.79 -12.11 -13.36
C TRP A 157 5.48 -13.60 -13.61
N PRO A 158 6.15 -14.54 -12.91
CA PRO A 158 5.86 -15.96 -13.06
C PRO A 158 4.41 -16.26 -12.63
N HIS A 159 3.73 -17.14 -13.35
CA HIS A 159 2.34 -17.48 -13.02
C HIS A 159 2.19 -17.89 -11.55
N VAL A 160 1.34 -17.18 -10.83
CA VAL A 160 1.01 -17.47 -9.43
C VAL A 160 0.31 -18.82 -9.37
N LEU A 161 0.94 -19.79 -8.73
CA LEU A 161 0.43 -21.16 -8.63
C LEU A 161 -0.55 -21.29 -7.46
N ALA A 162 -1.61 -22.08 -7.62
CA ALA A 162 -2.57 -22.33 -6.54
C ALA A 162 -1.91 -22.90 -5.27
N GLY A 163 -0.88 -23.74 -5.44
CA GLY A 163 -0.09 -24.30 -4.33
C GLY A 163 0.73 -23.27 -3.56
N TRP A 164 0.85 -22.02 -4.05
CA TRP A 164 1.49 -20.92 -3.33
C TRP A 164 0.54 -20.23 -2.35
N SER A 165 -0.70 -20.72 -2.20
CA SER A 165 -1.70 -20.15 -1.29
C SER A 165 -1.90 -18.63 -1.47
N PRO A 166 -2.25 -18.16 -2.68
CA PRO A 166 -2.39 -16.73 -2.95
C PRO A 166 -3.56 -16.12 -2.17
N ARG A 167 -3.31 -14.96 -1.57
CA ARG A 167 -4.30 -14.07 -0.98
C ARG A 167 -4.20 -12.73 -1.70
N VAL A 168 -5.20 -12.43 -2.52
CA VAL A 168 -5.30 -11.18 -3.28
C VAL A 168 -6.20 -10.19 -2.55
N GLU A 169 -5.87 -8.89 -2.65
CA GLU A 169 -6.66 -7.79 -2.07
C GLU A 169 -7.08 -8.01 -0.60
N SER A 170 -6.22 -8.66 0.19
CA SER A 170 -6.57 -9.21 1.50
C SER A 170 -6.52 -8.13 2.59
N PRO A 171 -7.65 -7.80 3.26
CA PRO A 171 -7.66 -6.78 4.30
C PRO A 171 -7.16 -7.33 5.64
N VAL A 172 -6.31 -6.56 6.30
CA VAL A 172 -5.93 -6.74 7.71
C VAL A 172 -6.41 -5.54 8.50
N LYS A 173 -7.27 -5.78 9.50
CA LYS A 173 -7.83 -4.74 10.38
C LYS A 173 -7.52 -5.09 11.82
N LEU A 174 -6.86 -4.19 12.54
CA LEU A 174 -6.50 -4.35 13.95
C LEU A 174 -6.95 -3.11 14.71
N ALA A 175 -7.67 -3.31 15.81
CA ALA A 175 -8.17 -2.22 16.65
C ALA A 175 -7.45 -2.21 18.00
N PHE A 176 -7.00 -1.02 18.41
CA PHE A 176 -6.37 -0.75 19.70
C PHE A 176 -7.10 0.44 20.34
N GLY A 177 -8.25 0.16 20.96
CA GLY A 177 -9.20 1.20 21.34
C GLY A 177 -9.71 1.97 20.10
N PRO A 178 -9.84 3.31 20.15
CA PRO A 178 -10.20 4.12 18.98
C PRO A 178 -9.16 4.14 17.85
N ILE A 179 -7.95 3.58 18.00
CA ILE A 179 -6.96 3.54 16.91
C ILE A 179 -7.16 2.28 16.07
N HIS A 180 -7.54 2.43 14.80
CA HIS A 180 -7.79 1.31 13.89
C HIS A 180 -6.74 1.28 12.78
N LEU A 181 -5.85 0.29 12.85
CA LEU A 181 -4.89 0.01 11.80
C LEU A 181 -5.55 -0.78 10.67
N GLN A 182 -5.31 -0.36 9.43
CA GLN A 182 -5.85 -0.98 8.22
C GLN A 182 -4.75 -1.14 7.17
N ALA A 183 -4.63 -2.35 6.63
CA ALA A 183 -3.80 -2.64 5.47
C ALA A 183 -4.59 -3.51 4.49
N GLN A 184 -4.27 -3.39 3.21
CA GLN A 184 -4.82 -4.24 2.16
C GLN A 184 -3.65 -4.69 1.28
N PHE A 185 -3.34 -5.97 1.33
CA PHE A 185 -2.22 -6.52 0.56
C PHE A 185 -2.69 -6.79 -0.86
N ASP A 186 -1.97 -6.30 -1.87
CA ASP A 186 -2.32 -6.56 -3.26
C ASP A 186 -2.15 -8.06 -3.56
N LEU A 187 -1.01 -8.63 -3.16
CA LEU A 187 -0.77 -10.06 -3.18
C LEU A 187 0.07 -10.50 -1.99
N ALA A 188 -0.45 -11.47 -1.24
CA ALA A 188 0.33 -12.27 -0.30
C ALA A 188 0.38 -13.73 -0.76
N LEU A 189 1.56 -14.34 -0.70
CA LEU A 189 1.79 -15.74 -1.05
C LEU A 189 2.27 -16.51 0.18
N GLY A 190 1.82 -17.75 0.32
CA GLY A 190 2.26 -18.67 1.36
C GLY A 190 1.57 -18.46 2.71
N VAL A 191 1.65 -19.50 3.53
CA VAL A 191 1.14 -19.52 4.91
C VAL A 191 2.26 -19.97 5.86
N PRO A 192 2.34 -19.42 7.08
CA PRO A 192 3.32 -19.86 8.07
C PRO A 192 3.23 -21.36 8.34
N MET A 193 4.37 -22.00 8.61
CA MET A 193 4.43 -23.41 9.03
C MET A 193 5.11 -23.52 10.38
N GLY A 194 4.31 -23.58 11.45
CA GLY A 194 4.84 -23.40 12.81
C GLY A 194 5.45 -22.01 12.95
N ASP A 195 6.74 -21.94 13.27
CA ASP A 195 7.50 -20.68 13.39
C ASP A 195 8.27 -20.33 12.10
N GLU A 196 8.19 -21.15 11.06
CA GLU A 196 8.86 -20.88 9.79
C GLU A 196 8.10 -19.81 8.99
N ALA A 197 8.80 -18.71 8.69
CA ALA A 197 8.26 -17.58 7.94
C ALA A 197 8.20 -17.93 6.45
N ARG A 198 6.99 -18.27 5.98
CA ARG A 198 6.74 -18.68 4.59
C ARG A 198 5.90 -17.69 3.79
N THR A 199 5.36 -16.66 4.44
CA THR A 199 4.55 -15.65 3.77
C THR A 199 5.44 -14.64 3.07
N PHE A 200 5.08 -14.27 1.84
CA PHE A 200 5.63 -13.17 1.05
C PHE A 200 4.52 -12.17 0.81
N ILE A 201 4.83 -10.87 0.80
CA ILE A 201 3.85 -9.82 0.49
C ILE A 201 4.45 -8.89 -0.55
N VAL A 202 3.69 -8.56 -1.60
CA VAL A 202 4.08 -7.57 -2.61
C VAL A 202 2.97 -6.55 -2.83
N ASP A 203 3.37 -5.29 -2.95
CA ASP A 203 2.54 -4.16 -3.37
C ASP A 203 2.89 -3.83 -4.84
N PHE A 204 1.88 -3.76 -5.70
CA PHE A 204 2.03 -3.44 -7.11
C PHE A 204 1.81 -1.95 -7.35
N LYS A 205 2.74 -1.32 -8.07
CA LYS A 205 2.67 0.10 -8.42
C LYS A 205 2.63 0.27 -9.93
N SER A 206 1.76 1.17 -10.39
CA SER A 206 1.64 1.54 -11.81
C SER A 206 2.38 2.84 -12.17
N GLY A 207 3.19 3.39 -11.27
CA GLY A 207 3.93 4.64 -11.46
C GLY A 207 5.40 4.52 -11.03
N TRP A 208 6.12 5.64 -11.02
CA TRP A 208 7.55 5.70 -10.73
C TRP A 208 7.94 5.24 -9.31
N MET A 209 9.21 4.87 -9.17
CA MET A 209 9.82 4.53 -7.89
C MET A 209 9.77 5.72 -6.93
N ASN A 210 9.31 5.48 -5.71
CA ASN A 210 9.32 6.43 -4.60
C ASN A 210 9.74 5.67 -3.34
N ASN A 211 10.64 6.26 -2.55
CA ASN A 211 11.11 5.71 -1.28
C ASN A 211 9.96 5.44 -0.29
N ASP A 212 8.88 6.20 -0.37
CA ASP A 212 7.69 5.96 0.47
C ASP A 212 7.12 4.55 0.23
N HIS A 213 7.20 4.02 -1.00
CA HIS A 213 6.61 2.71 -1.32
C HIS A 213 7.28 1.56 -0.56
N GLN A 214 8.59 1.64 -0.31
CA GLN A 214 9.30 0.64 0.49
C GLN A 214 8.81 0.65 1.94
N GLN A 215 8.64 1.85 2.52
CA GLN A 215 8.10 1.98 3.88
C GLN A 215 6.65 1.47 3.97
N GLU A 216 5.84 1.71 2.94
CA GLU A 216 4.48 1.14 2.85
C GLU A 216 4.50 -0.41 2.84
N ALA A 217 5.42 -1.03 2.10
CA ALA A 217 5.57 -2.49 2.06
C ALA A 217 6.04 -3.06 3.42
N ARG A 218 6.95 -2.37 4.12
CA ARG A 218 7.37 -2.73 5.49
C ARG A 218 6.21 -2.67 6.47
N PHE A 219 5.35 -1.64 6.37
CA PHE A 219 4.13 -1.56 7.16
C PHE A 219 3.21 -2.77 6.94
N TYR A 220 3.11 -3.30 5.72
CA TYR A 220 2.36 -4.53 5.47
C TYR A 220 2.98 -5.74 6.17
N GLY A 221 4.32 -5.83 6.19
CA GLY A 221 5.04 -6.85 6.94
C GLY A 221 4.73 -6.80 8.44
N LEU A 222 4.74 -5.60 9.03
CA LEU A 222 4.35 -5.39 10.43
C LEU A 222 2.88 -5.78 10.66
N MET A 223 1.96 -5.38 9.78
CA MET A 223 0.53 -5.69 9.90
C MET A 223 0.25 -7.19 9.84
N GLU A 224 0.91 -7.92 8.93
CA GLU A 224 0.80 -9.38 8.88
C GLU A 224 1.37 -10.01 10.15
N THR A 225 2.53 -9.53 10.61
CA THR A 225 3.17 -10.01 11.85
C THR A 225 2.27 -9.82 13.07
N LEU A 226 1.65 -8.64 13.22
CA LEU A 226 0.72 -8.36 14.31
C LEU A 226 -0.51 -9.28 14.27
N ARG A 227 -0.99 -9.65 13.07
CA ARG A 227 -2.13 -10.53 12.85
C ARG A 227 -1.82 -12.01 13.11
N SER A 228 -0.76 -12.53 12.51
CA SER A 228 -0.41 -13.96 12.51
C SER A 228 0.55 -14.38 13.62
N ARG A 229 1.28 -13.42 14.21
CA ARG A 229 2.45 -13.61 15.10
C ARG A 229 3.66 -14.27 14.45
N VAL A 230 3.64 -14.46 13.13
CA VAL A 230 4.78 -14.94 12.35
C VAL A 230 4.99 -13.97 11.19
N PRO A 231 6.16 -13.31 11.10
CA PRO A 231 6.38 -12.35 10.04
C PRO A 231 6.36 -13.03 8.67
N PRO A 232 6.02 -12.30 7.59
CA PRO A 232 6.45 -12.73 6.27
C PRO A 232 7.98 -12.83 6.24
N TYR A 233 8.57 -13.65 5.38
CA TYR A 233 10.04 -13.64 5.25
C TYR A 233 10.53 -12.41 4.48
N ARG A 234 9.67 -11.84 3.63
CA ARG A 234 10.00 -10.71 2.76
C ARG A 234 8.77 -9.92 2.37
N VAL A 235 8.96 -8.62 2.25
CA VAL A 235 8.01 -7.68 1.65
C VAL A 235 8.62 -7.02 0.43
N ALA A 236 7.79 -6.63 -0.54
CA ALA A 236 8.28 -6.05 -1.78
C ALA A 236 7.35 -4.98 -2.35
N THR A 237 7.93 -4.12 -3.17
CA THR A 237 7.22 -3.26 -4.12
C THR A 237 7.64 -3.66 -5.53
N TYR A 238 6.67 -3.90 -6.40
CA TYR A 238 6.90 -4.22 -7.81
C TYR A 238 6.27 -3.16 -8.71
N TYR A 239 7.05 -2.64 -9.65
CA TYR A 239 6.66 -1.57 -10.55
C TYR A 239 6.24 -2.17 -11.89
N LEU A 240 4.92 -2.19 -12.14
CA LEU A 240 4.31 -2.87 -13.29
C LEU A 240 4.71 -2.27 -14.64
N ASP A 241 5.11 -0.99 -14.67
CA ASP A 241 5.47 -0.32 -15.91
C ASP A 241 6.92 -0.61 -16.34
N SER A 242 7.85 -0.72 -15.38
CA SER A 242 9.27 -0.96 -15.64
C SER A 242 9.70 -2.41 -15.45
N GLY A 243 8.92 -3.23 -14.75
CA GLY A 243 9.29 -4.58 -14.31
C GLY A 243 10.29 -4.58 -13.14
N GLU A 244 10.74 -3.42 -12.68
CA GLU A 244 11.67 -3.30 -11.56
C GLU A 244 10.99 -3.58 -10.22
N TYR A 245 11.78 -3.96 -9.22
CA TYR A 245 11.29 -4.19 -7.88
C TYR A 245 12.32 -3.86 -6.81
N SER A 246 11.82 -3.60 -5.61
CA SER A 246 12.61 -3.50 -4.39
C SER A 246 11.98 -4.37 -3.31
N PHE A 247 12.81 -4.88 -2.41
CA PHE A 247 12.36 -5.78 -1.36
C PHE A 247 13.20 -5.61 -0.09
N ASP A 248 12.60 -6.00 1.03
CA ASP A 248 13.29 -6.13 2.31
C ASP A 248 12.98 -7.50 2.92
N ASP A 249 14.03 -8.20 3.34
CA ASP A 249 13.88 -9.35 4.22
C ASP A 249 13.42 -8.88 5.58
N VAL A 250 12.39 -9.53 6.12
CA VAL A 250 11.76 -9.09 7.36
C VAL A 250 12.43 -9.77 8.54
N ASP A 251 13.23 -8.99 9.24
CA ASP A 251 13.87 -9.35 10.49
C ASP A 251 13.32 -8.52 11.68
N GLU A 252 13.92 -8.74 12.85
CA GLU A 252 13.49 -8.10 14.09
C GLU A 252 13.73 -6.58 14.07
N ASP A 253 14.88 -6.15 13.54
CA ASP A 253 15.25 -4.73 13.48
C ASP A 253 14.32 -3.96 12.54
N LEU A 254 14.00 -4.52 11.37
CA LEU A 254 13.05 -3.93 10.43
C LEU A 254 11.66 -3.79 11.06
N LEU A 255 11.19 -4.81 11.78
CA LEU A 255 9.88 -4.76 12.43
C LEU A 255 9.82 -3.70 13.53
N TYR A 256 10.86 -3.57 14.34
CA TYR A 256 10.92 -2.54 15.38
C TYR A 256 11.03 -1.14 14.78
N ALA A 257 11.89 -0.93 13.79
CA ALA A 257 11.99 0.36 13.10
C ALA A 257 10.66 0.76 12.44
N THR A 258 9.98 -0.19 11.80
CA THR A 258 8.66 0.04 11.19
C THR A 258 7.59 0.33 12.25
N PHE A 259 7.65 -0.36 13.39
CA PHE A 259 6.74 -0.11 14.49
C PHE A 259 6.92 1.31 15.07
N ASP A 260 8.15 1.73 15.30
CA ASP A 260 8.46 3.08 15.81
C ASP A 260 8.01 4.15 14.82
N TRP A 261 8.27 3.93 13.52
CA TRP A 261 7.77 4.78 12.43
C TRP A 261 6.23 4.86 12.41
N MET A 262 5.54 3.74 12.60
CA MET A 262 4.08 3.69 12.66
C MET A 262 3.56 4.47 13.87
N VAL A 263 4.13 4.26 15.06
CA VAL A 263 3.73 4.96 16.29
C VAL A 263 3.91 6.48 16.14
N GLU A 264 5.04 6.92 15.58
CA GLU A 264 5.27 8.34 15.31
C GLU A 264 4.28 8.91 14.28
N GLY A 265 4.01 8.17 13.22
CA GLY A 265 2.97 8.54 12.25
C GLY A 265 1.60 8.68 12.90
N ILE A 266 1.24 7.80 13.85
CA ILE A 266 -0.01 7.88 14.60
C ILE A 266 -0.06 9.14 15.48
N ARG A 267 1.03 9.49 16.18
CA ARG A 267 1.10 10.75 16.95
C ARG A 267 0.85 11.96 16.05
N ARG A 268 1.48 11.98 14.88
CA ARG A 268 1.32 13.02 13.87
C ARG A 268 -0.10 13.08 13.29
N ILE A 269 -0.75 11.93 13.10
CA ILE A 269 -2.17 11.86 12.69
C ILE A 269 -3.08 12.45 13.78
N ILE A 270 -2.85 12.10 15.05
CA ILE A 270 -3.61 12.64 16.18
C ILE A 270 -3.42 14.16 16.28
N LEU A 271 -2.17 14.64 16.20
CA LEU A 271 -1.85 16.08 16.21
C LEU A 271 -2.58 16.82 15.08
N ALA A 272 -2.53 16.30 13.85
CA ALA A 272 -3.18 16.91 12.70
C ALA A 272 -4.71 17.03 12.86
N ARG A 273 -5.35 16.14 13.63
CA ARG A 273 -6.79 16.17 13.95
C ARG A 273 -7.15 17.07 15.13
N SER A 274 -6.19 17.37 16.00
CA SER A 274 -6.39 18.24 17.16
C SER A 274 -6.40 19.73 16.80
N GLU A 275 -6.75 20.58 17.75
CA GLU A 275 -6.63 22.05 17.64
C GLU A 275 -5.20 22.57 17.90
N ASP A 276 -4.28 21.70 18.34
CA ASP A 276 -2.92 22.08 18.66
C ASP A 276 -2.15 22.58 17.41
N PRO A 277 -1.11 23.41 17.58
CA PRO A 277 -0.27 23.84 16.48
C PRO A 277 0.39 22.66 15.75
N VAL A 278 0.28 22.65 14.41
CA VAL A 278 1.00 21.69 13.56
C VAL A 278 2.48 22.06 13.46
N THR A 279 3.30 21.05 13.21
CA THR A 279 4.68 21.22 12.77
C THR A 279 4.73 21.32 11.25
N TYR A 280 5.34 22.39 10.75
CA TYR A 280 5.61 22.57 9.32
C TYR A 280 6.98 22.03 8.97
N GLU A 281 7.01 21.09 8.01
CA GLU A 281 8.23 20.47 7.49
C GLU A 281 8.25 20.68 5.96
N PRO A 282 8.70 21.87 5.49
CA PRO A 282 8.62 22.20 4.07
C PRO A 282 9.45 21.27 3.19
N SER A 283 8.87 20.82 2.09
CA SER A 283 9.49 19.90 1.14
C SER A 283 8.91 20.07 -0.27
N ALA A 284 9.32 19.24 -1.22
CA ALA A 284 8.76 19.23 -2.58
C ALA A 284 7.23 19.02 -2.57
N ALA A 285 6.69 18.36 -1.53
CA ALA A 285 5.25 18.16 -1.35
C ALA A 285 4.48 19.48 -1.18
N CYS A 286 5.13 20.57 -0.77
CA CYS A 286 4.52 21.90 -0.69
C CYS A 286 3.92 22.35 -2.03
N ARG A 287 4.44 21.86 -3.16
CA ARG A 287 3.89 22.15 -4.51
C ARG A 287 2.43 21.72 -4.64
N TRP A 288 2.06 20.63 -3.96
CA TRP A 288 0.78 19.95 -4.04
C TRP A 288 -0.01 20.03 -2.72
N CYS A 289 0.40 20.91 -1.79
CA CYS A 289 -0.29 21.11 -0.52
C CYS A 289 -1.56 21.95 -0.73
N PRO A 290 -2.75 21.48 -0.31
CA PRO A 290 -3.97 22.28 -0.40
C PRO A 290 -3.90 23.57 0.43
N GLY A 291 -3.26 23.51 1.62
CA GLY A 291 -3.07 24.67 2.51
C GLY A 291 -1.92 25.60 2.10
N ARG A 292 -1.38 25.49 0.88
CA ARG A 292 -0.21 26.25 0.44
C ARG A 292 -0.44 27.77 0.43
N SER A 293 -1.65 28.22 0.08
CA SER A 293 -2.00 29.65 0.02
C SER A 293 -1.76 30.38 1.33
N ASP A 294 -1.89 29.67 2.44
CA ASP A 294 -1.88 30.22 3.80
C ASP A 294 -0.69 29.70 4.64
N CYS A 295 0.34 29.17 3.98
CA CYS A 295 1.51 28.55 4.62
C CYS A 295 2.80 29.26 4.19
N ASP A 296 3.27 30.20 5.01
CA ASP A 296 4.48 31.00 4.76
C ASP A 296 5.72 30.12 4.56
N ASP A 297 5.91 29.11 5.43
CA ASP A 297 7.05 28.18 5.37
C ASP A 297 7.11 27.43 4.02
N GLY A 298 5.95 26.96 3.54
CA GLY A 298 5.84 26.24 2.27
C GLY A 298 6.07 27.16 1.06
N GLN A 299 5.59 28.39 1.11
CA GLN A 299 5.82 29.40 0.06
C GLN A 299 7.29 29.81 0.00
N GLN A 300 7.92 30.04 1.15
CA GLN A 300 9.34 30.37 1.24
C GLN A 300 10.22 29.23 0.70
N TRP A 301 9.89 27.98 1.04
CA TRP A 301 10.61 26.81 0.52
C TRP A 301 10.50 26.71 -1.00
N LEU A 302 9.30 26.86 -1.57
CA LEU A 302 9.09 26.81 -3.02
C LEU A 302 9.78 27.95 -3.76
N ALA A 303 9.80 29.15 -3.18
CA ALA A 303 10.53 30.28 -3.76
C ALA A 303 12.04 30.01 -3.84
N THR A 304 12.58 29.32 -2.82
CA THR A 304 14.01 29.03 -2.69
C THR A 304 14.45 27.81 -3.51
N PHE A 305 13.70 26.72 -3.44
CA PHE A 305 14.10 25.41 -3.98
C PHE A 305 13.20 24.90 -5.13
N GLY A 306 12.00 25.46 -5.29
CA GLY A 306 10.99 24.97 -6.24
C GLY A 306 11.35 25.11 -7.73
N ARG A 307 12.44 25.82 -8.07
CA ARG A 307 12.97 25.93 -9.43
C ARG A 307 14.00 24.85 -9.78
N HIS A 308 14.50 24.09 -8.80
CA HIS A 308 15.58 23.10 -9.00
C HIS A 308 15.14 21.64 -8.91
N SER A 309 13.85 21.37 -8.65
CA SER A 309 13.30 20.01 -8.50
C SER A 309 12.42 19.56 -9.68
N ALA A 310 12.70 20.05 -10.89
CA ALA A 310 11.96 19.71 -12.12
C ALA A 310 12.55 18.52 -12.89
N ALA A 311 13.38 17.71 -12.24
CA ALA A 311 13.93 16.46 -12.78
C ALA A 311 13.43 15.30 -11.95
#